data_AF-A0A7S0GDP9-F1
#
_entry.id   AF-A0A7S0GDP9-F1
#
_cell.length_a   1.000
_cell.length_b   1.000
_cell.length_c   1.000
_cell.angle_alpha   90.00
_cell.angle_beta   90.00
_cell.angle_gamma   90.00
#
_symmetry.space_group_name_H-M   'P 1'
#
loop_
_entity.id
_entity.type
_entity.pdbx_description
1 polymer ?
#
loop_
_entity_poly.entity_id
_entity_poly.type
_entity_poly.pdbx_seq_one_letter_code
_entity_poly.pdbx_strand_id
1 'polypeptide(L)'
;MNEIAVPNDCRAIALMNIQSYAGGTKFTNKGRSDDGLIEIVFFTNIIRMATSAVLSPIMPFLRFRVAAQSSKVCIRINQPLHCQVDGEPWLQKEAIFQISHFGRSTILRRKKSSSNCADQSSVEHSSFSDGTHCSSSMESD
;
A
#
# COMPACT_ATOMS: atom_id res chain seq x y z
N MET A 1 -14.49 -15.68 2.95
CA MET A 1 -13.52 -15.02 2.05
C MET A 1 -14.17 -14.96 0.68
N ASN A 2 -14.07 -13.84 -0.03
CA ASN A 2 -14.55 -13.76 -1.42
C ASN A 2 -13.42 -14.19 -2.36
N GLU A 3 -13.67 -15.19 -3.19
CA GLU A 3 -12.76 -15.56 -4.27
C GLU A 3 -12.94 -14.58 -5.44
N ILE A 4 -11.83 -14.19 -6.06
CA ILE A 4 -11.81 -13.27 -7.20
C ILE A 4 -11.12 -13.99 -8.34
N ALA A 5 -11.85 -14.21 -9.44
CA ALA A 5 -11.27 -14.78 -10.64
C ALA A 5 -10.21 -13.83 -11.22
N VAL A 6 -9.00 -14.36 -11.44
CA VAL A 6 -7.96 -13.64 -12.18
C VAL A 6 -8.34 -13.62 -13.67
N PRO A 7 -8.32 -12.46 -14.35
CA PRO A 7 -8.63 -12.39 -15.78
C PRO A 7 -7.71 -13.27 -16.63
N ASN A 8 -8.26 -13.92 -17.66
CA ASN A 8 -7.49 -14.81 -18.55
C ASN A 8 -6.35 -14.10 -19.31
N ASP A 9 -6.47 -12.78 -19.51
CA ASP A 9 -5.47 -11.92 -20.14
C ASP A 9 -4.52 -11.25 -19.14
N CYS A 10 -4.62 -11.56 -17.85
CA CYS A 10 -3.76 -11.03 -16.80
C CYS A 10 -2.30 -11.47 -16.99
N ARG A 11 -1.39 -10.50 -16.99
CA ARG A 11 0.07 -10.68 -17.16
C ARG A 11 0.85 -10.48 -15.87
N ALA A 12 0.33 -9.67 -14.95
CA ALA A 12 0.90 -9.47 -13.62
C ALA A 12 -0.19 -9.02 -12.62
N ILE A 13 0.04 -9.29 -11.34
CA ILE A 13 -0.81 -8.88 -10.23
C ILE A 13 0.02 -7.98 -9.32
N ALA A 14 -0.48 -6.80 -8.96
CA ALA A 14 0.08 -6.02 -7.85
C ALA A 14 -0.83 -6.11 -6.63
N LEU A 15 -0.19 -6.24 -5.47
CA LEU A 15 -0.78 -6.07 -4.15
C LEU A 15 -0.11 -4.86 -3.52
N MET A 16 -0.85 -3.77 -3.33
CA MET A 16 -0.30 -2.49 -2.90
C MET A 16 -0.79 -2.17 -1.49
N ASN A 17 0.13 -2.00 -0.54
CA ASN A 17 -0.15 -1.50 0.81
C ASN A 17 -0.04 0.05 0.90
N ILE A 18 0.60 0.69 -0.08
CA ILE A 18 0.66 2.14 -0.21
C ILE A 18 0.37 2.56 -1.66
N GLN A 19 -0.34 3.67 -1.83
CA GLN A 19 -0.67 4.23 -3.14
C GLN A 19 0.43 5.10 -3.75
N SER A 20 1.66 4.55 -3.76
CA SER A 20 2.88 5.15 -4.26
C SER A 20 3.77 4.06 -4.84
N TYR A 21 4.08 4.14 -6.13
CA TYR A 21 4.97 3.22 -6.83
C TYR A 21 5.94 4.01 -7.73
N ALA A 22 7.10 3.44 -8.04
CA ALA A 22 8.11 4.00 -8.96
C ALA A 22 8.36 5.53 -8.78
N GLY A 23 8.88 5.93 -7.61
CA GLY A 23 9.26 7.33 -7.36
C GLY A 23 8.13 8.27 -6.93
N GLY A 24 7.01 7.74 -6.44
CA GLY A 24 5.90 8.53 -5.89
C GLY A 24 4.65 8.60 -6.78
N THR A 25 4.65 7.90 -7.92
CA THR A 25 3.53 7.86 -8.86
C THR A 25 2.33 7.12 -8.27
N LYS A 26 1.14 7.72 -8.38
CA LYS A 26 -0.13 7.08 -8.03
C LYS A 26 -0.57 6.12 -9.13
N PHE A 27 -0.33 4.83 -8.91
CA PHE A 27 -0.59 3.80 -9.91
C PHE A 27 -2.08 3.52 -10.15
N THR A 28 -2.93 3.78 -9.14
CA THR A 28 -4.34 3.44 -9.17
C THR A 28 -5.25 4.67 -8.99
N ASN A 29 -6.53 4.51 -9.27
CA ASN A 29 -7.55 5.55 -9.11
C ASN A 29 -8.15 5.65 -7.69
N LYS A 30 -7.78 4.77 -6.76
CA LYS A 30 -8.38 4.62 -5.42
C LYS A 30 -7.34 4.19 -4.38
N GLY A 31 -7.77 4.03 -3.13
CA GLY A 31 -6.93 3.50 -2.06
C GLY A 31 -6.24 4.56 -1.22
N ARG A 32 -5.87 4.15 -0.01
CA ARG A 32 -5.25 4.99 1.02
C ARG A 32 -4.16 4.17 1.69
N SER A 33 -3.23 4.83 2.39
CA SER A 33 -2.20 4.16 3.19
C SER A 33 -2.51 4.24 4.69
N ASP A 34 -3.76 4.47 5.05
CA ASP A 34 -4.21 4.69 6.43
C ASP A 34 -5.51 3.95 6.81
N ASP A 35 -6.08 3.14 5.91
CA ASP A 35 -7.27 2.32 6.12
C ASP A 35 -6.97 0.84 6.43
N GLY A 36 -5.70 0.41 6.33
CA GLY A 36 -5.27 -0.96 6.62
C GLY A 36 -5.69 -1.99 5.57
N LEU A 37 -5.99 -1.53 4.35
CA LEU A 37 -6.38 -2.38 3.22
C LEU A 37 -5.23 -2.53 2.22
N ILE A 38 -5.23 -3.65 1.52
CA ILE A 38 -4.33 -3.94 0.40
C ILE A 38 -5.14 -3.81 -0.89
N GLU A 39 -4.73 -2.90 -1.78
CA GLU A 39 -5.30 -2.81 -3.13
C GLU A 39 -4.79 -3.95 -4.02
N ILE A 40 -5.72 -4.70 -4.59
CA ILE A 40 -5.46 -5.76 -5.57
C ILE A 40 -5.67 -5.18 -6.97
N VAL A 41 -4.65 -5.28 -7.83
CA VAL A 41 -4.65 -4.72 -9.19
C VAL A 41 -4.20 -5.78 -10.19
N PHE A 42 -4.97 -5.96 -11.27
CA PHE A 42 -4.62 -6.84 -12.39
C PHE A 42 -4.08 -6.04 -13.57
N PHE A 43 -2.93 -6.44 -14.11
CA PHE A 43 -2.32 -5.84 -15.29
C PHE A 43 -2.47 -6.78 -16.49
N THR A 44 -3.30 -6.42 -17.46
CA THR A 44 -3.48 -7.20 -18.70
C THR A 44 -2.55 -6.76 -19.83
N ASN A 45 -1.95 -5.58 -19.72
CA ASN A 45 -1.07 -5.00 -20.73
C ASN A 45 0.13 -4.29 -20.07
N ILE A 46 1.33 -4.81 -20.32
CA ILE A 46 2.60 -4.34 -19.75
C ILE A 46 3.00 -2.95 -20.30
N ILE A 47 2.66 -2.64 -21.55
CA ILE A 47 2.90 -1.30 -22.13
C ILE A 47 2.07 -0.28 -21.35
N ARG A 48 0.77 -0.53 -21.13
CA ARG A 48 -0.07 0.34 -20.29
C ARG A 48 0.44 0.50 -18.86
N MET A 49 1.04 -0.55 -18.29
CA MET A 49 1.68 -0.50 -16.97
C MET A 49 2.85 0.49 -16.97
N ALA A 50 3.76 0.38 -17.94
CA ALA A 50 4.88 1.32 -18.10
C ALA A 50 4.41 2.76 -18.39
N THR A 51 3.43 2.93 -19.29
CA THR A 51 2.87 4.26 -19.61
C THR A 51 2.24 4.92 -18.40
N SER A 52 1.50 4.18 -17.56
CA SER A 52 0.92 4.71 -16.32
C SER A 52 1.99 5.12 -15.30
N ALA A 53 3.10 4.37 -15.19
CA ALA A 53 4.20 4.68 -14.28
C ALA A 53 4.81 6.07 -14.52
N VAL A 54 4.87 6.50 -15.79
CA VAL A 54 5.48 7.77 -16.21
C VAL A 54 4.44 8.88 -16.34
N LEU A 55 3.28 8.61 -16.97
CA LEU A 55 2.36 9.66 -17.43
C LEU A 55 1.13 9.87 -16.54
N SER A 56 0.82 8.98 -15.60
CA SER A 56 -0.36 9.14 -14.73
C SER A 56 -0.37 10.35 -13.76
N PRO A 57 0.73 11.08 -13.48
CA PRO A 57 0.66 12.39 -12.85
C PRO A 57 -0.03 13.44 -13.72
N ILE A 58 0.20 13.41 -15.04
CA ILE A 58 -0.32 14.37 -16.02
C ILE A 58 -1.63 13.89 -16.66
N MET A 59 -1.80 12.57 -16.81
CA MET A 59 -2.97 11.92 -17.42
C MET A 59 -3.63 10.94 -16.42
N PRO A 60 -4.48 11.42 -15.49
CA PRO A 60 -5.08 10.61 -14.44
C PRO A 60 -5.91 9.41 -14.91
N PHE A 61 -6.44 9.46 -16.13
CA PHE A 61 -7.24 8.38 -16.72
C PHE A 61 -6.42 7.12 -17.05
N LEU A 62 -5.08 7.22 -17.08
CA LEU A 62 -4.18 6.08 -17.28
C LEU A 62 -4.03 5.21 -16.02
N ARG A 63 -4.45 5.70 -14.84
CA ARG A 63 -4.35 4.98 -13.58
C ARG A 63 -5.20 3.71 -13.60
N PHE A 64 -4.69 2.66 -13.00
CA PHE A 64 -5.38 1.38 -12.94
C PHE A 64 -6.60 1.41 -12.02
N ARG A 65 -7.60 0.59 -12.35
CA ARG A 65 -8.73 0.33 -11.47
C ARG A 65 -8.30 -0.70 -10.43
N VAL A 66 -8.55 -0.39 -9.16
CA VAL A 66 -8.48 -1.39 -8.09
C VAL A 66 -9.57 -2.45 -8.35
N ALA A 67 -9.18 -3.73 -8.39
CA ALA A 67 -10.09 -4.85 -8.59
C ALA A 67 -10.82 -5.22 -7.29
N ALA A 68 -10.09 -5.20 -6.16
CA ALA A 68 -10.64 -5.33 -4.81
C ALA A 68 -9.70 -4.73 -3.76
N GLN A 69 -10.21 -4.57 -2.55
CA GLN A 69 -9.45 -4.17 -1.36
C GLN A 69 -9.71 -5.19 -0.25
N SER A 70 -8.68 -5.58 0.50
CA SER A 70 -8.82 -6.50 1.65
C SER A 70 -7.69 -6.29 2.66
N SER A 71 -7.96 -6.45 3.95
CA SER A 71 -6.93 -6.48 5.01
C SER A 71 -6.12 -7.78 5.01
N LYS A 72 -6.62 -8.83 4.35
CA LYS A 72 -5.95 -10.13 4.16
C LYS A 72 -6.20 -10.68 2.75
N VAL A 73 -5.13 -10.97 2.04
CA VAL A 73 -5.10 -11.56 0.70
C VAL A 73 -4.45 -12.95 0.79
N CYS A 74 -5.00 -13.91 0.05
CA CYS A 74 -4.46 -15.26 -0.06
C CYS A 74 -4.30 -15.56 -1.55
N ILE A 75 -3.09 -15.92 -1.98
CA ILE A 75 -2.82 -16.31 -3.36
C ILE A 75 -2.32 -17.77 -3.37
N ARG A 76 -2.97 -18.58 -4.19
CA ARG A 76 -2.50 -19.92 -4.56
C ARG A 76 -1.70 -19.81 -5.86
N ILE A 77 -0.44 -20.21 -5.80
CA ILE A 77 0.47 -20.33 -6.94
C ILE A 77 0.68 -21.82 -7.20
N ASN A 78 0.39 -22.27 -8.43
CA ASN A 78 0.50 -23.67 -8.88
C ASN A 78 1.81 -23.96 -9.66
N GLN A 79 2.65 -22.94 -9.91
CA GLN A 79 3.89 -23.03 -10.68
C GLN A 79 4.87 -21.94 -10.21
N PRO A 80 6.20 -22.11 -10.26
CA PRO A 80 7.14 -21.06 -9.84
C PRO A 80 6.87 -19.70 -10.49
N LEU A 81 6.78 -18.65 -9.67
CA LEU A 81 6.41 -17.30 -10.09
C LEU A 81 7.50 -16.29 -9.70
N HIS A 82 7.86 -15.42 -10.63
CA HIS A 82 8.69 -14.25 -10.33
C HIS A 82 7.84 -13.18 -9.63
N CYS A 83 8.29 -12.79 -8.44
CA CYS A 83 7.70 -11.76 -7.61
C CYS A 83 8.71 -10.64 -7.35
N GLN A 84 8.21 -9.48 -6.94
CA GLN A 84 9.01 -8.37 -6.45
C GLN A 84 8.34 -7.83 -5.18
N VAL A 85 9.09 -7.71 -4.08
CA VAL A 85 8.58 -7.21 -2.80
C VAL A 85 9.42 -6.00 -2.39
N ASP A 86 8.76 -4.84 -2.28
CA ASP A 86 9.35 -3.53 -1.93
C ASP A 86 10.57 -3.07 -2.75
N GLY A 87 10.87 -3.75 -3.86
CA GLY A 87 12.03 -3.50 -4.71
C GLY A 87 12.78 -4.79 -5.05
N GLU A 88 12.83 -5.72 -4.10
CA GLU A 88 13.68 -6.91 -4.15
C GLU A 88 13.07 -8.05 -5.00
N PRO A 89 13.85 -8.70 -5.87
CA PRO A 89 13.39 -9.82 -6.69
C PRO A 89 13.29 -11.12 -5.88
N TRP A 90 12.21 -11.86 -6.04
CA TRP A 90 11.97 -13.13 -5.34
C TRP A 90 11.33 -14.16 -6.29
N LEU A 91 11.96 -15.32 -6.45
CA LEU A 91 11.32 -16.48 -7.08
C LEU A 91 10.50 -17.26 -6.04
N GLN A 92 9.17 -17.11 -6.10
CA GLN A 92 8.23 -17.85 -5.26
C GLN A 92 7.99 -19.24 -5.86
N LYS A 93 8.20 -20.30 -5.08
CA LYS A 93 7.83 -21.68 -5.45
C LYS A 93 6.31 -21.89 -5.42
N GLU A 94 5.84 -23.02 -5.94
CA GLU A 94 4.46 -23.47 -5.75
C GLU A 94 4.08 -23.43 -4.25
N ALA A 95 3.03 -22.68 -3.92
CA ALA A 95 2.61 -22.42 -2.54
C ALA A 95 1.23 -21.75 -2.47
N ILE A 96 0.61 -21.82 -1.29
CA ILE A 96 -0.41 -20.86 -0.87
C ILE A 96 0.25 -19.90 0.11
N PHE A 97 0.35 -18.62 -0.24
CA PHE A 97 0.94 -17.60 0.62
C PHE A 97 -0.10 -16.53 0.95
N GLN A 98 -0.03 -16.04 2.20
CA GLN A 98 -1.00 -15.11 2.77
C GLN A 98 -0.30 -13.80 3.10
N ILE A 99 -0.89 -12.69 2.66
CA ILE A 99 -0.40 -11.35 2.91
C ILE A 99 -1.48 -10.63 3.70
N SER A 100 -1.12 -10.08 4.85
CA SER A 100 -2.03 -9.33 5.71
C SER A 100 -1.32 -8.13 6.28
N HIS A 101 -2.06 -7.04 6.46
CA HIS A 101 -1.57 -5.85 7.15
C HIS A 101 -1.18 -6.21 8.60
N PHE A 102 0.06 -5.94 9.00
CA PHE A 102 0.59 -6.24 10.33
C PHE A 102 1.11 -4.98 11.02
N GLY A 103 0.43 -4.57 12.11
CA GLY A 103 0.75 -3.35 12.84
C GLY A 103 0.55 -2.08 12.01
N ARG A 104 0.86 -0.91 12.59
CA ARG A 104 0.84 0.38 11.89
C ARG A 104 1.96 1.26 12.41
N SER A 105 2.83 1.72 11.51
CA SER A 105 3.89 2.67 11.86
C SER A 105 3.38 4.11 11.75
N THR A 106 3.69 4.93 12.75
CA THR A 106 3.49 6.38 12.69
C THR A 106 4.61 7.01 11.86
N ILE A 107 4.27 7.58 10.71
CA ILE A 107 5.22 8.16 9.76
C ILE A 107 4.98 9.67 9.68
N LEU A 108 6.04 10.47 9.78
CA LEU A 108 5.97 11.92 9.57
C LEU A 108 5.45 12.23 8.16
N ARG A 109 4.36 13.01 8.07
CA ARG A 109 3.78 13.46 6.79
C ARG A 109 3.96 14.96 6.65
N ARG A 110 4.26 15.43 5.42
CA ARG A 110 4.28 16.86 5.09
C ARG A 110 2.90 17.46 5.36
N LYS A 111 2.80 18.43 6.28
CA LYS A 111 1.58 19.23 6.49
C LYS A 111 1.21 19.90 5.17
N LYS A 112 0.02 19.60 4.64
CA LYS A 112 -0.52 20.32 3.49
C LYS A 112 -0.99 21.66 3.98
N SER A 113 -0.33 22.74 3.57
CA SER A 113 -0.77 24.10 3.83
C SER A 113 -2.07 24.35 3.04
N SER A 114 -3.22 24.25 3.70
CA SER A 114 -4.44 24.87 3.23
C SER A 114 -4.20 26.38 3.19
N SER A 115 -4.15 26.95 1.99
CA SER A 115 -3.97 28.39 1.78
C SER A 115 -5.24 29.15 2.12
N ASN A 116 -5.51 29.29 3.41
CA ASN A 116 -6.28 30.37 4.01
C ASN A 116 -5.42 30.93 5.13
N CYS A 117 -4.98 32.18 4.99
CA CYS A 117 -4.22 32.87 6.03
C CYS A 117 -5.14 33.18 7.22
N ALA A 118 -5.07 32.36 8.26
CA ALA A 118 -5.47 32.73 9.61
C ALA A 118 -4.50 32.08 10.58
N ASP A 119 -3.90 32.91 11.44
CA ASP A 119 -2.89 32.51 12.41
C ASP A 119 -3.54 31.68 13.53
N GLN A 120 -3.06 30.45 13.71
CA GLN A 120 -3.14 29.71 14.97
C GLN A 120 -2.29 28.43 14.93
N SER A 121 -1.35 28.35 15.85
CA SER A 121 -0.40 27.25 16.05
C SER A 121 -1.04 26.03 16.73
N SER A 122 -2.05 25.43 16.09
CA SER A 122 -2.61 24.15 16.52
C SER A 122 -1.78 22.97 16.01
N VAL A 123 -1.11 22.29 16.94
CA VAL A 123 -0.58 20.93 16.74
C VAL A 123 -1.75 19.96 16.83
N GLU A 124 -2.17 19.39 15.71
CA GLU A 124 -3.18 18.33 15.70
C GLU A 124 -2.58 17.04 16.27
N HIS A 125 -2.77 16.87 17.58
CA HIS A 125 -2.52 15.61 18.28
C HIS A 125 -3.74 14.70 18.10
N SER A 126 -3.56 13.53 17.48
CA SER A 126 -4.57 12.47 17.47
C SER A 126 -4.24 11.42 18.54
N SER A 127 -4.82 11.59 19.73
CA SER A 127 -4.97 10.60 20.82
C SER A 127 -5.95 9.48 20.38
N PHE A 128 -6.11 8.28 20.97
CA PHE A 128 -5.48 7.46 22.04
C PHE A 128 -5.92 5.97 21.74
N SER A 129 -5.58 4.87 22.42
CA SER A 129 -4.81 4.50 23.63
C SER A 129 -3.67 3.51 23.22
N ASP A 130 -3.09 2.56 23.98
CA ASP A 130 -3.24 2.04 25.36
C ASP A 130 -1.87 1.64 25.95
N GLY A 131 -1.73 1.77 27.27
CA GLY A 131 -0.87 0.94 28.14
C GLY A 131 0.61 0.68 27.80
N THR A 132 1.51 1.57 28.24
CA THR A 132 2.84 1.15 28.72
C THR A 132 3.23 1.91 29.99
N HIS A 133 3.15 1.25 31.15
CA HIS A 133 3.65 1.78 32.42
C HIS A 133 5.17 1.58 32.48
N CYS A 134 5.94 2.67 32.41
CA CYS A 134 7.40 2.63 32.52
C CYS A 134 7.83 3.21 33.87
N SER A 135 8.13 2.34 34.83
CA SER A 135 8.65 2.72 36.15
C SER A 135 10.17 2.53 36.18
N SER A 136 10.91 3.64 36.20
CA SER A 136 12.34 3.66 36.48
C SER A 136 12.59 3.95 37.96
N SER A 137 13.05 2.96 38.70
CA SER A 137 13.63 3.18 40.04
C SER A 137 15.12 3.50 39.88
N MET A 138 15.55 4.62 40.45
CA MET A 138 16.97 4.90 40.68
C MET A 138 17.28 4.45 42.11
N GLU A 139 17.98 3.33 42.26
CA GLU A 139 18.73 3.06 43.49
C GLU A 139 20.05 3.81 43.42
N SER A 140 20.41 4.47 44.51
CA SER A 140 21.65 5.21 44.68
C SER A 140 22.36 4.64 45.90
N ASP A 141 23.57 4.15 45.69
CA ASP A 141 24.58 3.85 46.72
C ASP A 141 25.88 4.59 46.34
#